data_AF-A0A2M7KBQ3-F1
#
_entry.id   AF-A0A2M7KBQ3-F1
#
_cell.length_a   1.000
_cell.length_b   1.000
_cell.length_c   1.000
_cell.angle_alpha   90.00
_cell.angle_beta   90.00
_cell.angle_gamma   90.00
#
_symmetry.space_group_name_H-M   'P 1'
#
loop_
_entity.id
_entity.type
_entity.pdbx_description
1 polymer ?
#
loop_
_entity_poly.entity_id
_entity_poly.type
_entity_poly.pdbx_seq_one_letter_code
_entity_poly.pdbx_strand_id
1 'polypeptide(L)'
;GFFITNDSTHIYPAFLTKHKNYSDLAVSNANGFLTFDKTDSKYKISNKEKLVEFNLPGNYLSLHRSACNMYGEGKLNLGVDFGQVKINTVGNINEDLIKQSISLDVLLTLDFFIENKCMDMLTKDLNSYSGLEPIDLSRKIFEKGLAEILGRDKANDLISEFSLGKFKKMPKELEHTIMFTDLKFDWNTNTKSYISDTLIGVGTISKEYINKIVPGNIEIIKKRSGDIINIYLELADNVWYYFSYTRGVMQVVSSNEEFNTVIKTLKPDQRKLDTDKGQKPYSYYPAAPSVKNKFLKRMRALKENEVINDTEETNDENKKEEGQ
;
A
#
# COMPACT_ATOMS: atom_id res chain seq x y z
N GLY A 1 -15.29 3.21 -13.74
CA GLY A 1 -14.27 3.04 -12.71
C GLY A 1 -12.89 3.23 -13.30
N PHE A 2 -11.88 2.94 -12.49
CA PHE A 2 -10.50 2.77 -12.92
C PHE A 2 -10.24 1.29 -13.08
N PHE A 3 -9.59 0.90 -14.17
CA PHE A 3 -9.35 -0.50 -14.51
C PHE A 3 -7.87 -0.73 -14.79
N ILE A 4 -7.35 -1.88 -14.41
CA ILE A 4 -5.98 -2.31 -14.69
C ILE A 4 -6.00 -3.50 -15.65
N THR A 5 -5.23 -3.39 -16.74
CA THR A 5 -5.10 -4.46 -17.75
C THR A 5 -4.09 -5.52 -17.30
N ASN A 6 -4.31 -6.79 -17.66
CA ASN A 6 -3.36 -7.87 -17.33
C ASN A 6 -2.23 -8.02 -18.37
N ASP A 7 -2.48 -7.65 -19.63
CA ASP A 7 -1.57 -7.89 -20.74
C ASP A 7 -0.46 -6.83 -20.87
N SER A 8 -0.88 -5.57 -20.84
CA SER A 8 -0.11 -4.33 -20.99
C SER A 8 0.15 -3.64 -19.65
N THR A 9 -0.57 -4.04 -18.60
CA THR A 9 -0.46 -3.52 -17.22
C THR A 9 -0.35 -2.01 -17.18
N HIS A 10 -1.45 -1.35 -17.56
CA HIS A 10 -1.65 0.07 -17.35
C HIS A 10 -3.00 0.27 -16.64
N ILE A 11 -3.10 1.29 -15.79
CA ILE A 11 -4.39 1.73 -15.26
C ILE A 11 -5.02 2.68 -16.28
N TYR A 12 -6.34 2.63 -16.44
CA TYR A 12 -7.06 3.56 -17.30
C TYR A 12 -8.45 3.90 -16.77
N PRO A 13 -8.99 5.07 -17.12
CA PRO A 13 -10.31 5.50 -16.72
C PRO A 13 -11.36 4.95 -17.68
N ALA A 14 -12.51 4.57 -17.14
CA ALA A 14 -13.71 4.28 -17.92
C ALA A 14 -14.95 4.82 -17.19
N PHE A 15 -15.53 5.91 -17.70
CA PHE A 15 -16.71 6.54 -17.13
C PHE A 15 -17.91 6.30 -18.06
N LEU A 16 -18.79 5.36 -17.69
CA LEU A 16 -19.92 4.90 -18.52
C LEU A 16 -19.50 4.39 -19.91
N THR A 17 -18.25 3.94 -20.04
CA THR A 17 -17.72 3.24 -21.21
C THR A 17 -17.42 1.79 -20.84
N LYS A 18 -17.37 0.91 -21.84
CA LYS A 18 -16.94 -0.48 -21.64
C LYS A 18 -15.47 -0.51 -21.23
N HIS A 19 -15.10 -1.43 -20.34
CA HIS A 19 -13.71 -1.79 -20.15
C HIS A 19 -13.13 -2.38 -21.45
N LYS A 20 -11.82 -2.26 -21.64
CA LYS A 20 -11.11 -2.74 -22.83
C LYS A 20 -11.19 -4.26 -22.95
N ASN A 21 -10.96 -4.98 -21.84
CA ASN A 21 -11.08 -6.44 -21.80
C ASN A 21 -11.93 -6.91 -20.61
N TYR A 22 -12.63 -8.03 -20.79
CA TYR A 22 -13.45 -8.63 -19.72
C TYR A 22 -12.63 -9.05 -18.50
N SER A 23 -11.35 -9.37 -18.68
CA SER A 23 -10.42 -9.76 -17.62
C SER A 23 -9.80 -8.58 -16.86
N ASP A 24 -10.11 -7.34 -17.24
CA ASP A 24 -9.54 -6.16 -16.58
C ASP A 24 -10.12 -6.03 -15.17
N LEU A 25 -9.22 -5.80 -14.20
CA LEU A 25 -9.62 -5.69 -12.80
C LEU A 25 -9.99 -4.24 -12.50
N ALA A 26 -11.12 -4.03 -11.82
CA ALA A 26 -11.50 -2.70 -11.36
C ALA A 26 -10.63 -2.30 -10.15
N VAL A 27 -9.78 -1.28 -10.31
CA VAL A 27 -9.02 -0.67 -9.22
C VAL A 27 -9.93 0.14 -8.31
N SER A 28 -10.89 0.84 -8.92
CA SER A 28 -11.96 1.55 -8.22
C SER A 28 -13.21 1.53 -9.10
N ASN A 29 -14.36 1.25 -8.51
CA ASN A 29 -15.64 1.29 -9.21
C ASN A 29 -16.73 1.88 -8.31
N ALA A 30 -17.73 2.52 -8.92
CA ALA A 30 -18.92 2.97 -8.23
C ALA A 30 -20.13 2.60 -9.06
N ASN A 31 -21.21 2.21 -8.38
CA ASN A 31 -22.50 1.86 -8.97
C ASN A 31 -23.60 2.68 -8.27
N GLY A 32 -24.77 2.79 -8.89
CA GLY A 32 -25.92 3.49 -8.32
C GLY A 32 -26.43 4.59 -9.24
N PHE A 33 -26.62 5.78 -8.68
CA PHE A 33 -27.26 6.91 -9.35
C PHE A 33 -26.23 7.80 -10.02
N LEU A 34 -26.55 8.27 -11.23
CA LEU A 34 -25.79 9.29 -11.95
C LEU A 34 -26.43 10.66 -11.68
N THR A 35 -25.64 11.62 -11.20
CA THR A 35 -26.06 13.01 -11.06
C THR A 35 -25.04 13.95 -11.70
N PHE A 36 -25.48 15.17 -12.03
CA PHE A 36 -24.61 16.21 -12.54
C PHE A 36 -24.63 17.42 -11.60
N ASP A 37 -23.45 17.82 -11.17
CA ASP A 37 -23.22 19.00 -10.36
C ASP A 37 -22.87 20.16 -11.28
N LYS A 38 -23.77 21.15 -11.38
CA LYS A 38 -23.61 22.30 -12.26
C LYS A 38 -22.54 23.28 -11.76
N THR A 39 -22.36 23.39 -10.45
CA THR A 39 -21.40 24.32 -9.83
C THR A 39 -19.98 23.90 -10.18
N ASP A 40 -19.68 22.63 -9.95
CA ASP A 40 -18.36 22.06 -10.20
C ASP A 40 -18.23 21.47 -11.61
N SER A 41 -19.29 21.48 -12.43
CA SER A 41 -19.30 20.85 -13.76
C SER A 41 -18.79 19.40 -13.76
N LYS A 42 -19.26 18.59 -12.79
CA LYS A 42 -18.86 17.18 -12.60
C LYS A 42 -20.04 16.21 -12.68
N TYR A 43 -19.84 15.11 -13.38
CA TYR A 43 -20.72 13.93 -13.27
C TYR A 43 -20.31 13.12 -12.05
N LYS A 44 -21.29 12.59 -11.30
CA LYS A 44 -21.08 11.81 -10.07
C LYS A 44 -21.86 10.51 -10.12
N ILE A 45 -21.24 9.41 -9.70
CA ILE A 45 -21.87 8.09 -9.58
C ILE A 45 -21.61 7.55 -8.16
N SER A 46 -22.68 7.30 -7.41
CA SER A 46 -22.64 6.62 -6.09
C SER A 46 -24.05 6.23 -5.63
N ASN A 47 -24.19 5.78 -4.38
CA ASN A 47 -25.48 5.64 -3.69
C ASN A 47 -26.09 7.03 -3.38
N LYS A 48 -27.39 7.07 -3.04
CA LYS A 48 -28.10 8.35 -2.83
C LYS A 48 -27.53 9.13 -1.65
N GLU A 49 -27.26 8.43 -0.56
CA GLU A 49 -26.84 9.01 0.71
C GLU A 49 -25.51 9.74 0.54
N LYS A 50 -24.52 9.10 -0.10
CA LYS A 50 -23.20 9.66 -0.38
C LYS A 50 -23.21 10.75 -1.45
N LEU A 51 -24.15 10.72 -2.40
CA LEU A 51 -24.33 11.82 -3.35
C LEU A 51 -24.85 13.10 -2.67
N VAL A 52 -25.63 12.95 -1.59
CA VAL A 52 -26.11 14.06 -0.77
C VAL A 52 -25.04 14.51 0.24
N GLU A 53 -24.43 13.58 0.97
CA GLU A 53 -23.35 13.83 1.93
C GLU A 53 -22.07 13.10 1.48
N PHE A 54 -21.20 13.83 0.78
CA PHE A 54 -19.98 13.29 0.19
C PHE A 54 -19.01 12.66 1.20
N ASN A 55 -19.10 13.04 2.48
CA ASN A 55 -18.23 12.49 3.51
C ASN A 55 -18.66 11.13 4.04
N LEU A 56 -19.84 10.62 3.65
CA LEU A 56 -20.25 9.27 4.03
C LEU A 56 -19.34 8.22 3.38
N PRO A 57 -19.10 7.08 4.05
CA PRO A 57 -18.46 5.93 3.42
C PRO A 57 -19.31 5.43 2.24
N GLY A 58 -18.63 4.87 1.27
CA GLY A 58 -19.15 4.22 0.08
C GLY A 58 -18.25 4.50 -1.11
N ASN A 59 -18.37 3.68 -2.14
CA ASN A 59 -17.67 3.94 -3.39
C ASN A 59 -18.30 5.14 -4.11
N TYR A 60 -17.46 6.03 -4.63
CA TYR A 60 -17.88 7.20 -5.42
C TYR A 60 -16.96 7.36 -6.61
N LEU A 61 -17.52 7.80 -7.73
CA LEU A 61 -16.79 8.08 -8.95
C LEU A 61 -17.27 9.40 -9.53
N SER A 62 -16.34 10.26 -9.98
CA SER A 62 -16.69 11.48 -10.69
C SER A 62 -15.80 11.78 -11.87
N LEU A 63 -16.38 12.44 -12.87
CA LEU A 63 -15.69 12.99 -14.03
C LEU A 63 -15.89 14.50 -14.06
N HIS A 64 -14.81 15.24 -13.88
CA HIS A 64 -14.82 16.70 -13.90
C HIS A 64 -14.50 17.20 -15.30
N ARG A 65 -15.43 17.96 -15.91
CA ARG A 65 -15.29 18.35 -17.31
C ARG A 65 -14.31 19.50 -17.53
N SER A 66 -14.29 20.48 -16.63
CA SER A 66 -13.43 21.66 -16.73
C SER A 66 -12.01 21.40 -16.24
N ALA A 67 -11.85 20.69 -15.12
CA ALA A 67 -10.53 20.30 -14.60
C ALA A 67 -9.90 19.11 -15.36
N CYS A 68 -10.64 18.48 -16.27
CA CYS A 68 -10.19 17.31 -17.04
C CYS A 68 -9.60 16.21 -16.15
N ASN A 69 -10.27 15.90 -15.04
CA ASN A 69 -9.85 14.84 -14.13
C ASN A 69 -10.96 13.82 -13.87
N MET A 70 -10.56 12.57 -13.66
CA MET A 70 -11.43 11.54 -13.13
C MET A 70 -11.00 11.20 -11.71
N TYR A 71 -11.98 10.99 -10.84
CA TYR A 71 -11.75 10.73 -9.41
C TYR A 71 -12.58 9.54 -8.96
N GLY A 72 -12.02 8.71 -8.09
CA GLY A 72 -12.71 7.63 -7.41
C GLY A 72 -12.32 7.57 -5.94
N GLU A 73 -13.25 7.25 -5.05
CA GLU A 73 -12.96 6.97 -3.63
C GLU A 73 -13.75 5.77 -3.12
N GLY A 74 -13.28 5.20 -2.01
CA GLY A 74 -13.86 4.02 -1.35
C GLY A 74 -12.84 2.90 -1.23
N LYS A 75 -13.31 1.66 -1.33
CA LYS A 75 -12.43 0.48 -1.33
C LYS A 75 -11.71 0.38 -2.67
N LEU A 76 -10.39 0.20 -2.61
CA LEU A 76 -9.52 0.10 -3.78
C LEU A 76 -8.95 -1.31 -3.88
N ASN A 77 -8.86 -1.81 -5.11
CA ASN A 77 -8.19 -3.06 -5.43
C ASN A 77 -6.96 -2.76 -6.28
N LEU A 78 -5.76 -2.79 -5.70
CA LEU A 78 -4.53 -2.48 -6.43
C LEU A 78 -4.21 -3.48 -7.57
N GLY A 79 -5.02 -4.54 -7.72
CA GLY A 79 -4.91 -5.50 -8.82
C GLY A 79 -3.75 -6.48 -8.64
N VAL A 80 -3.29 -6.67 -7.41
CA VAL A 80 -2.16 -7.54 -7.04
C VAL A 80 -2.62 -8.74 -6.22
N ASP A 81 -1.90 -9.85 -6.33
CA ASP A 81 -2.08 -11.08 -5.57
C ASP A 81 -0.77 -11.53 -4.92
N PHE A 82 -0.65 -11.22 -3.63
CA PHE A 82 0.49 -11.62 -2.81
C PHE A 82 0.32 -12.96 -2.10
N GLY A 83 -0.71 -13.75 -2.38
CA GLY A 83 -0.91 -15.04 -1.72
C GLY A 83 -1.18 -14.89 -0.22
N GLN A 84 -0.21 -15.28 0.62
CA GLN A 84 -0.36 -15.25 2.09
C GLN A 84 -0.18 -13.87 2.70
N VAL A 85 0.46 -12.92 2.01
CA VAL A 85 0.47 -11.53 2.43
C VAL A 85 -0.85 -10.91 2.01
N LYS A 86 -1.57 -10.28 2.94
CA LYS A 86 -2.86 -9.64 2.67
C LYS A 86 -2.71 -8.14 2.75
N ILE A 87 -3.32 -7.46 1.78
CA ILE A 87 -3.48 -6.01 1.82
C ILE A 87 -4.95 -5.67 1.68
N ASN A 88 -5.38 -4.64 2.42
CA ASN A 88 -6.64 -3.95 2.13
C ASN A 88 -6.32 -2.48 1.91
N THR A 89 -6.91 -1.90 0.87
CA THR A 89 -6.66 -0.50 0.53
C THR A 89 -7.97 0.24 0.51
N VAL A 90 -8.04 1.33 1.25
CA VAL A 90 -9.16 2.25 1.24
C VAL A 90 -8.61 3.64 0.99
N GLY A 91 -9.20 4.38 0.09
CA GLY A 91 -8.71 5.71 -0.19
C GLY A 91 -9.34 6.31 -1.42
N ASN A 92 -8.56 7.10 -2.11
CA ASN A 92 -8.94 7.67 -3.39
C ASN A 92 -7.88 7.43 -4.46
N ILE A 93 -8.35 7.49 -5.71
CA ILE A 93 -7.56 7.46 -6.93
C ILE A 93 -7.99 8.63 -7.80
N ASN A 94 -7.03 9.36 -8.35
CA ASN A 94 -7.24 10.52 -9.19
C ASN A 94 -6.39 10.40 -10.45
N GLU A 95 -6.98 10.72 -11.59
CA GLU A 95 -6.27 10.78 -12.87
C GLU A 95 -6.42 12.17 -13.49
N ASP A 96 -5.29 12.78 -13.80
CA ASP A 96 -5.22 13.94 -14.70
C ASP A 96 -5.29 13.41 -16.14
N LEU A 97 -6.41 13.65 -16.83
CA LEU A 97 -6.65 13.11 -18.17
C LEU A 97 -5.81 13.79 -19.25
N ILE A 98 -5.21 14.95 -18.95
CA ILE A 98 -4.33 15.68 -19.87
C ILE A 98 -2.92 15.11 -19.76
N LYS A 99 -2.41 14.98 -18.53
CA LYS A 99 -1.06 14.46 -18.27
C LYS A 99 -0.97 12.94 -18.31
N GLN A 100 -2.11 12.25 -18.24
CA GLN A 100 -2.19 10.79 -18.11
C GLN A 100 -1.43 10.29 -16.87
N SER A 101 -1.49 11.06 -15.78
CA SER A 101 -0.86 10.73 -14.50
C SER A 101 -1.92 10.30 -13.50
N ILE A 102 -1.66 9.20 -12.81
CA ILE A 102 -2.56 8.62 -11.81
C ILE A 102 -1.88 8.67 -10.45
N SER A 103 -2.57 9.25 -9.48
CA SER A 103 -2.15 9.32 -8.09
C SER A 103 -3.22 8.73 -7.17
N LEU A 104 -2.79 8.22 -6.03
CA LEU A 104 -3.64 7.64 -4.99
C LEU A 104 -3.25 8.24 -3.64
N ASP A 105 -4.24 8.45 -2.78
CA ASP A 105 -4.05 8.74 -1.36
C ASP A 105 -4.87 7.72 -0.55
N VAL A 106 -4.18 6.87 0.22
CA VAL A 106 -4.75 5.66 0.78
C VAL A 106 -4.38 5.42 2.24
N LEU A 107 -5.27 4.72 2.92
CA LEU A 107 -4.98 3.87 4.06
C LEU A 107 -4.75 2.46 3.52
N LEU A 108 -3.64 1.85 3.92
CA LEU A 108 -3.26 0.50 3.50
C LEU A 108 -2.99 -0.35 4.73
N THR A 109 -3.75 -1.43 4.89
CA THR A 109 -3.47 -2.47 5.87
C THR A 109 -2.57 -3.52 5.21
N LEU A 110 -1.63 -4.06 5.97
CA LEU A 110 -0.69 -5.06 5.50
C LEU A 110 -0.52 -6.13 6.59
N ASP A 111 -0.87 -7.36 6.24
CA ASP A 111 -0.72 -8.54 7.09
C ASP A 111 0.24 -9.53 6.47
N PHE A 112 1.28 -9.88 7.21
CA PHE A 112 2.24 -10.91 6.85
C PHE A 112 2.75 -11.63 8.10
N PHE A 113 3.15 -12.89 7.90
CA PHE A 113 3.70 -13.71 8.97
C PHE A 113 5.17 -13.33 9.24
N ILE A 114 5.48 -13.00 10.49
CA ILE A 114 6.83 -12.73 10.99
C ILE A 114 6.84 -12.95 12.51
N GLU A 115 8.02 -13.20 13.10
CA GLU A 115 8.16 -13.28 14.55
C GLU A 115 7.72 -11.98 15.23
N ASN A 116 6.83 -12.06 16.23
CA ASN A 116 6.26 -10.88 16.91
C ASN A 116 7.34 -10.00 17.52
N LYS A 117 8.40 -10.61 18.07
CA LYS A 117 9.55 -9.89 18.65
C LYS A 117 10.17 -8.91 17.64
N CYS A 118 10.16 -9.22 16.35
CA CYS A 118 10.67 -8.33 15.30
C CYS A 118 9.79 -7.08 15.13
N MET A 119 8.48 -7.22 15.22
CA MET A 119 7.55 -6.08 15.13
C MET A 119 7.54 -5.24 16.41
N ASP A 120 7.76 -5.87 17.56
CA ASP A 120 7.97 -5.18 18.84
C ASP A 120 9.23 -4.29 18.81
N MET A 121 10.31 -4.76 18.17
CA MET A 121 11.53 -3.95 17.98
C MET A 121 11.28 -2.75 17.08
N LEU A 122 10.63 -2.93 15.93
CA LEU A 122 10.25 -1.82 15.04
C LEU A 122 9.38 -0.79 15.78
N THR A 123 8.39 -1.27 16.54
CA THR A 123 7.50 -0.43 17.35
C THR A 123 8.28 0.37 18.40
N LYS A 124 9.18 -0.29 19.13
CA LYS A 124 10.03 0.34 20.15
C LYS A 124 10.92 1.41 19.53
N ASP A 125 11.55 1.11 18.39
CA ASP A 125 12.42 2.05 17.70
C ASP A 125 11.62 3.28 17.26
N LEU A 126 10.49 3.11 16.56
CA LEU A 126 9.58 4.20 16.17
C LEU A 126 9.17 5.10 17.34
N ASN A 127 8.80 4.50 18.48
CA ASN A 127 8.38 5.23 19.67
C ASN A 127 9.55 5.91 20.42
N SER A 128 10.78 5.44 20.23
CA SER A 128 11.96 6.03 20.85
C SER A 128 12.40 7.34 20.17
N TYR A 129 12.03 7.56 18.90
CA TYR A 129 12.38 8.77 18.16
C TYR A 129 11.32 9.86 18.33
N SER A 130 11.62 10.84 19.19
CA SER A 130 10.74 11.99 19.46
C SER A 130 10.67 13.01 18.31
N GLY A 131 11.64 12.98 17.37
CA GLY A 131 11.69 13.90 16.23
C GLY A 131 10.71 13.61 15.09
N LEU A 132 10.01 12.47 15.13
CA LEU A 132 9.03 12.10 14.11
C LEU A 132 7.69 12.80 14.36
N GLU A 133 7.20 13.50 13.34
CA GLU A 133 5.92 14.21 13.38
C GLU A 133 4.73 13.23 13.47
N PRO A 134 3.65 13.62 14.16
CA PRO A 134 2.43 12.85 14.17
C PRO A 134 1.69 12.92 12.83
N ILE A 135 0.83 11.93 12.57
CA ILE A 135 -0.03 11.94 11.39
C ILE A 135 -1.11 13.01 11.55
N ASP A 136 -1.41 13.74 10.48
CA ASP A 136 -2.52 14.67 10.45
C ASP A 136 -3.86 13.90 10.44
N LEU A 137 -4.48 13.80 11.62
CA LEU A 137 -5.76 13.13 11.82
C LEU A 137 -6.96 13.95 11.28
N SER A 138 -6.75 15.22 10.88
CA SER A 138 -7.81 16.05 10.28
C SER A 138 -8.04 15.76 8.80
N ARG A 139 -7.14 14.97 8.18
CA ARG A 139 -7.25 14.56 6.78
C ARG A 139 -8.58 13.84 6.54
N LYS A 140 -9.36 14.34 5.59
CA LYS A 140 -10.66 13.74 5.24
C LYS A 140 -10.56 12.28 4.81
N ILE A 141 -9.45 11.90 4.17
CA ILE A 141 -9.22 10.51 3.76
C ILE A 141 -9.02 9.57 4.95
N PHE A 142 -8.46 10.08 6.07
CA PHE A 142 -8.33 9.33 7.31
C PHE A 142 -9.71 9.05 7.93
N GLU A 143 -10.54 10.09 8.06
CA GLU A 143 -11.91 9.97 8.57
C GLU A 143 -12.74 8.99 7.73
N LYS A 144 -12.78 9.20 6.40
CA LYS A 144 -13.52 8.33 5.48
C LYS A 144 -12.97 6.90 5.48
N GLY A 145 -11.65 6.75 5.48
CA GLY A 145 -10.98 5.45 5.46
C GLY A 145 -11.27 4.62 6.71
N LEU A 146 -11.24 5.24 7.89
CA LEU A 146 -11.67 4.59 9.13
C LEU A 146 -13.15 4.22 9.08
N ALA A 147 -14.02 5.09 8.58
CA ALA A 147 -15.45 4.80 8.46
C ALA A 147 -15.74 3.62 7.51
N GLU A 148 -14.94 3.43 6.47
CA GLU A 148 -15.00 2.27 5.56
C GLU A 148 -14.54 0.95 6.19
N ILE A 149 -13.55 1.02 7.09
CA ILE A 149 -12.98 -0.15 7.77
C ILE A 149 -13.84 -0.56 8.96
N LEU A 150 -14.21 0.40 9.81
CA LEU A 150 -14.88 0.19 11.10
C LEU A 150 -16.40 0.35 11.06
N GLY A 151 -16.92 1.02 10.04
CA GLY A 151 -18.25 1.61 10.07
C GLY A 151 -18.24 3.00 10.74
N ARG A 152 -19.26 3.80 10.40
CA ARG A 152 -19.35 5.22 10.76
C ARG A 152 -19.26 5.49 12.26
N ASP A 153 -20.06 4.78 13.07
CA ASP A 153 -20.18 5.09 14.50
C ASP A 153 -18.87 4.80 15.24
N LYS A 154 -18.30 3.60 15.02
CA LYS A 154 -16.99 3.21 15.60
C LYS A 154 -15.86 4.14 15.16
N ALA A 155 -15.86 4.57 13.89
CA ALA A 155 -14.86 5.51 13.39
C ALA A 155 -14.97 6.88 14.07
N ASN A 156 -16.20 7.41 14.21
CA ASN A 156 -16.44 8.68 14.89
C ASN A 156 -16.04 8.64 16.36
N ASP A 157 -16.35 7.55 17.06
CA ASP A 157 -15.94 7.33 18.45
C ASP A 157 -14.40 7.34 18.56
N LEU A 158 -13.71 6.60 17.69
CA LEU A 158 -12.25 6.52 17.69
C LEU A 158 -11.59 7.89 17.40
N ILE A 159 -12.08 8.62 16.40
CA ILE A 159 -11.57 9.96 16.05
C ILE A 159 -11.81 10.95 17.19
N SER A 160 -12.96 10.86 17.85
CA SER A 160 -13.28 11.69 19.02
C SER A 160 -12.33 11.40 20.18
N GLU A 161 -12.00 10.12 20.42
CA GLU A 161 -11.02 9.73 21.44
C GLU A 161 -9.61 10.25 21.13
N PHE A 162 -9.14 10.13 19.89
CA PHE A 162 -7.85 10.70 19.47
C PHE A 162 -7.81 12.22 19.66
N SER A 163 -8.89 12.92 19.31
CA SER A 163 -9.00 14.38 19.49
C SER A 163 -8.93 14.81 20.96
N LEU A 164 -9.32 13.92 21.88
CA LEU A 164 -9.25 14.13 23.33
C LEU A 164 -7.91 13.67 23.95
N GLY A 165 -6.95 13.22 23.13
CA GLY A 165 -5.68 12.65 23.60
C GLY A 165 -5.85 11.34 24.37
N LYS A 166 -7.01 10.68 24.22
CA LYS A 166 -7.31 9.39 24.86
C LYS A 166 -6.93 8.28 23.90
N PHE A 167 -5.78 7.68 24.13
CA PHE A 167 -5.33 6.51 23.37
C PHE A 167 -5.87 5.25 24.05
N LYS A 168 -7.13 4.91 23.79
CA LYS A 168 -7.65 3.58 24.16
C LYS A 168 -6.99 2.52 23.28
N LYS A 169 -7.12 1.26 23.72
CA LYS A 169 -6.72 0.09 22.92
C LYS A 169 -7.38 0.17 21.54
N MET A 170 -6.57 -0.02 20.49
CA MET A 170 -7.07 -0.02 19.12
C MET A 170 -8.17 -1.08 18.91
N PRO A 171 -9.19 -0.79 18.10
CA PRO A 171 -10.15 -1.81 17.66
C PRO A 171 -9.42 -2.98 17.00
N LYS A 172 -9.92 -4.20 17.20
CA LYS A 172 -9.33 -5.42 16.62
C LYS A 172 -9.28 -5.37 15.10
N GLU A 173 -10.21 -4.67 14.49
CA GLU A 173 -10.31 -4.46 13.05
C GLU A 173 -9.16 -3.60 12.48
N LEU A 174 -8.38 -2.91 13.33
CA LEU A 174 -7.17 -2.18 12.95
C LEU A 174 -5.88 -2.90 13.40
N GLU A 175 -6.00 -4.08 14.01
CA GLU A 175 -4.85 -4.90 14.42
C GLU A 175 -4.29 -5.64 13.19
N HIS A 176 -3.31 -5.01 12.53
CA HIS A 176 -2.62 -5.53 11.35
C HIS A 176 -1.11 -5.59 11.59
N THR A 177 -0.36 -6.39 10.83
CA THR A 177 1.12 -6.40 10.97
C THR A 177 1.67 -4.98 10.85
N ILE A 178 1.24 -4.23 9.82
CA ILE A 178 1.46 -2.79 9.71
C ILE A 178 0.20 -2.16 9.08
N MET A 179 -0.25 -1.02 9.60
CA MET A 179 -1.24 -0.17 8.95
C MET A 179 -0.63 1.19 8.63
N PHE A 180 -0.63 1.54 7.35
CA PHE A 180 -0.28 2.87 6.88
C PHE A 180 -1.55 3.72 6.75
N THR A 181 -1.52 4.93 7.31
CA THR A 181 -2.68 5.84 7.34
C THR A 181 -2.45 7.16 6.60
N ASP A 182 -1.22 7.42 6.17
CA ASP A 182 -0.88 8.43 5.16
C ASP A 182 0.06 7.79 4.16
N LEU A 183 -0.50 7.29 3.06
CA LEU A 183 0.28 6.66 2.01
C LEU A 183 -0.17 7.18 0.65
N LYS A 184 0.73 7.88 -0.02
CA LYS A 184 0.50 8.45 -1.34
C LYS A 184 1.27 7.65 -2.37
N PHE A 185 0.58 7.21 -3.43
CA PHE A 185 1.19 6.48 -4.53
C PHE A 185 1.02 7.24 -5.83
N ASP A 186 2.06 7.26 -6.65
CA ASP A 186 1.95 7.54 -8.08
C ASP A 186 2.05 6.23 -8.85
N TRP A 187 1.19 6.05 -9.84
CA TRP A 187 1.27 4.91 -10.75
C TRP A 187 2.29 5.16 -11.85
N ASN A 188 3.24 4.23 -11.99
CA ASN A 188 4.22 4.24 -13.06
C ASN A 188 3.94 3.10 -14.05
N THR A 189 3.53 3.46 -15.27
CA THR A 189 3.20 2.50 -16.34
C THR A 189 4.42 1.74 -16.85
N ASN A 190 5.61 2.35 -16.86
CA ASN A 190 6.83 1.72 -17.39
C ASN A 190 7.27 0.56 -16.49
N THR A 191 7.25 0.78 -15.18
CA THR A 191 7.59 -0.24 -14.18
C THR A 191 6.41 -1.07 -13.72
N LYS A 192 5.18 -0.71 -14.13
CA LYS A 192 3.93 -1.38 -13.73
C LYS A 192 3.78 -1.39 -12.22
N SER A 193 4.11 -0.27 -11.57
CA SER A 193 4.17 -0.19 -10.12
C SER A 193 3.49 1.05 -9.54
N TYR A 194 2.96 0.88 -8.33
CA TYR A 194 2.57 1.98 -7.45
C TYR A 194 3.80 2.38 -6.63
N ILE A 195 4.17 3.65 -6.68
CA ILE A 195 5.40 4.19 -6.08
C ILE A 195 5.05 5.25 -5.04
N SER A 196 5.51 5.04 -3.81
CA SER A 196 5.56 6.04 -2.75
C SER A 196 7.04 6.30 -2.44
N ASP A 197 7.52 7.54 -2.56
CA ASP A 197 8.93 7.88 -2.42
C ASP A 197 9.23 9.06 -1.48
N THR A 198 8.27 9.35 -0.58
CA THR A 198 8.33 10.50 0.33
C THR A 198 8.13 10.11 1.79
N LEU A 199 7.06 10.61 2.40
CA LEU A 199 6.71 10.48 3.80
C LEU A 199 5.56 9.49 3.93
N ILE A 200 5.68 8.56 4.87
CA ILE A 200 4.74 7.48 5.11
C ILE A 200 4.23 7.60 6.54
N GLY A 201 2.91 7.77 6.69
CA GLY A 201 2.25 7.73 7.97
C GLY A 201 2.02 6.30 8.45
N VAL A 202 2.76 5.88 9.47
CA VAL A 202 2.59 4.59 10.17
C VAL A 202 1.57 4.78 11.29
N GLY A 203 0.37 4.23 11.09
CA GLY A 203 -0.75 4.35 12.03
C GLY A 203 -0.64 3.35 13.18
N THR A 204 -0.63 2.05 12.85
CA THR A 204 -0.52 0.96 13.83
C THR A 204 0.50 -0.08 13.39
N ILE A 205 1.09 -0.75 14.38
CA ILE A 205 1.90 -1.96 14.18
C ILE A 205 1.40 -2.99 15.17
N SER A 206 0.95 -4.14 14.65
CA SER A 206 0.24 -5.15 15.45
C SER A 206 -0.94 -4.49 16.20
N LYS A 207 -0.88 -4.42 17.53
CA LYS A 207 -1.91 -3.79 18.38
C LYS A 207 -1.53 -2.38 18.86
N GLU A 208 -0.33 -1.93 18.57
CA GLU A 208 0.25 -0.72 19.13
C GLU A 208 -0.05 0.48 18.22
N TYR A 209 -0.43 1.59 18.84
CA TYR A 209 -0.60 2.88 18.15
C TYR A 209 0.75 3.55 17.97
N ILE A 210 1.11 3.87 16.73
CA ILE A 210 2.38 4.49 16.40
C ILE A 210 2.18 5.98 16.14
N ASN A 211 1.28 6.33 15.21
CA ASN A 211 1.00 7.71 14.81
C ASN A 211 2.24 8.53 14.48
N LYS A 212 3.10 8.00 13.60
CA LYS A 212 4.33 8.68 13.18
C LYS A 212 4.40 8.78 11.66
N ILE A 213 4.89 9.91 11.17
CA ILE A 213 5.31 10.07 9.79
C ILE A 213 6.81 9.78 9.71
N VAL A 214 7.21 8.89 8.80
CA VAL A 214 8.62 8.55 8.55
C VAL A 214 8.97 8.73 7.07
N PRO A 215 10.19 9.20 6.73
CA PRO A 215 10.72 9.04 5.39
C PRO A 215 10.76 7.56 4.98
N GLY A 216 10.48 7.28 3.71
CA GLY A 216 10.59 5.92 3.21
C GLY A 216 10.18 5.74 1.75
N ASN A 217 10.31 4.51 1.27
CA ASN A 217 9.94 4.12 -0.07
C ASN A 217 9.09 2.85 -0.04
N ILE A 218 7.93 2.88 -0.69
CA ILE A 218 7.10 1.69 -0.92
C ILE A 218 6.89 1.54 -2.42
N GLU A 219 7.17 0.35 -2.95
CA GLU A 219 6.89 0.00 -4.34
C GLU A 219 6.05 -1.28 -4.39
N ILE A 220 4.88 -1.21 -5.02
CA ILE A 220 4.04 -2.39 -5.31
C ILE A 220 4.08 -2.62 -6.83
N ILE A 221 4.70 -3.72 -7.26
CA ILE A 221 4.91 -4.04 -8.68
C ILE A 221 3.97 -5.17 -9.08
N LYS A 222 3.19 -4.95 -10.14
CA LYS A 222 2.39 -6.00 -10.76
C LYS A 222 3.22 -6.76 -11.80
N LYS A 223 3.49 -8.04 -11.56
CA LYS A 223 4.26 -8.92 -12.46
C LYS A 223 3.49 -10.22 -12.71
N ARG A 224 3.43 -10.66 -13.98
CA ARG A 224 2.83 -11.95 -14.35
C ARG A 224 3.44 -13.13 -13.60
N SER A 225 4.73 -13.02 -13.30
CA SER A 225 5.49 -14.08 -12.64
C SER A 225 5.38 -14.05 -11.12
N GLY A 226 4.65 -13.08 -10.54
CA GLY A 226 4.45 -12.93 -9.10
C GLY A 226 4.63 -11.47 -8.70
N ASP A 227 3.58 -10.88 -8.14
CA ASP A 227 3.61 -9.50 -7.71
C ASP A 227 4.64 -9.28 -6.59
N ILE A 228 5.19 -8.07 -6.53
CA ILE A 228 6.26 -7.70 -5.60
C ILE A 228 5.79 -6.53 -4.74
N ILE A 229 6.11 -6.57 -3.45
CA ILE A 229 6.02 -5.40 -2.57
C ILE A 229 7.36 -5.17 -1.89
N ASN A 230 7.88 -3.95 -2.00
CA ASN A 230 9.08 -3.48 -1.31
C ASN A 230 8.69 -2.36 -0.36
N ILE A 231 9.20 -2.40 0.87
CA ILE A 231 8.91 -1.42 1.92
C ILE A 231 10.23 -1.06 2.59
N TYR A 232 10.61 0.21 2.50
CA TYR A 232 11.72 0.81 3.22
C TYR A 232 11.18 1.92 4.11
N LEU A 233 11.51 1.86 5.40
CA LEU A 233 11.17 2.88 6.40
C LEU A 233 12.46 3.38 7.04
N GLU A 234 12.67 4.69 7.03
CA GLU A 234 13.82 5.36 7.63
C GLU A 234 13.34 6.20 8.83
N LEU A 235 13.65 5.72 10.03
CA LEU A 235 13.13 6.25 11.29
C LEU A 235 14.02 7.40 11.79
N ALA A 236 15.31 7.34 11.50
CA ALA A 236 16.32 8.34 11.79
C ALA A 236 17.58 8.05 10.94
N ASP A 237 18.60 8.92 11.04
CA ASP A 237 19.88 8.71 10.38
C ASP A 237 20.47 7.32 10.71
N ASN A 238 20.64 6.49 9.69
CA ASN A 238 21.11 5.10 9.79
C ASN A 238 20.20 4.14 10.58
N VAL A 239 18.95 4.52 10.88
CA VAL A 239 17.97 3.67 11.56
C VAL A 239 16.84 3.36 10.60
N TRP A 240 16.83 2.14 10.07
CA TRP A 240 15.93 1.79 8.99
C TRP A 240 15.53 0.31 9.03
N TYR A 241 14.39 0.03 8.40
CA TYR A 241 13.83 -1.31 8.23
C TYR A 241 13.46 -1.53 6.76
N TYR A 242 13.74 -2.72 6.26
CA TYR A 242 13.44 -3.11 4.89
C TYR A 242 12.76 -4.48 4.82
N PHE A 243 11.65 -4.53 4.08
CA PHE A 243 10.87 -5.72 3.79
C PHE A 243 10.68 -5.84 2.28
N SER A 244 10.90 -7.01 1.71
CA SER A 244 10.65 -7.30 0.31
C SER A 244 9.94 -8.64 0.20
N TYR A 245 8.79 -8.67 -0.45
CA TYR A 245 8.02 -9.89 -0.62
C TYR A 245 7.74 -10.17 -2.09
N THR A 246 7.96 -11.42 -2.47
CA THR A 246 7.47 -11.97 -3.73
C THR A 246 7.35 -13.48 -3.63
N ARG A 247 6.38 -14.08 -4.33
CA ARG A 247 6.23 -15.54 -4.50
C ARG A 247 6.32 -16.38 -3.21
N GLY A 248 5.70 -15.93 -2.12
CA GLY A 248 5.71 -16.69 -0.85
C GLY A 248 7.00 -16.52 -0.05
N VAL A 249 7.90 -15.63 -0.45
CA VAL A 249 9.16 -15.36 0.25
C VAL A 249 9.22 -13.91 0.67
N MET A 250 9.26 -13.67 1.97
CA MET A 250 9.55 -12.37 2.57
C MET A 250 11.04 -12.29 2.94
N GLN A 251 11.74 -11.31 2.41
CA GLN A 251 13.11 -10.99 2.79
C GLN A 251 13.12 -9.75 3.67
N VAL A 252 13.83 -9.83 4.79
CA VAL A 252 13.85 -8.77 5.81
C VAL A 252 15.27 -8.43 6.23
N VAL A 253 15.55 -7.15 6.40
CA VAL A 253 16.81 -6.66 6.96
C VAL A 253 16.59 -5.28 7.56
N SER A 254 17.30 -4.98 8.65
CA SER A 254 17.27 -3.69 9.32
C SER A 254 18.70 -3.25 9.64
N SER A 255 18.91 -1.98 9.97
CA SER A 255 20.13 -1.57 10.68
C SER A 255 20.12 -1.93 12.17
N ASN A 256 18.99 -2.38 12.72
CA ASN A 256 18.92 -2.95 14.06
C ASN A 256 19.49 -4.38 14.05
N GLU A 257 20.67 -4.55 14.66
CA GLU A 257 21.36 -5.85 14.72
C GLU A 257 20.62 -6.89 15.57
N GLU A 258 19.85 -6.48 16.58
CA GLU A 258 19.05 -7.41 17.38
C GLU A 258 17.92 -7.99 16.54
N PHE A 259 17.24 -7.16 15.74
CA PHE A 259 16.23 -7.59 14.78
C PHE A 259 16.80 -8.63 13.81
N ASN A 260 17.96 -8.33 13.21
CA ASN A 260 18.64 -9.23 12.29
C ASN A 260 19.04 -10.56 12.97
N THR A 261 19.49 -10.50 14.22
CA THR A 261 19.92 -11.67 14.99
C THR A 261 18.75 -12.59 15.32
N VAL A 262 17.59 -12.04 15.68
CA VAL A 262 16.36 -12.82 15.90
C VAL A 262 16.04 -13.63 14.65
N ILE A 263 15.97 -13.00 13.48
CA ILE A 263 15.62 -13.69 12.23
C ILE A 263 16.66 -14.76 11.83
N LYS A 264 17.95 -14.51 12.07
CA LYS A 264 19.04 -15.45 11.75
C LYS A 264 19.04 -16.68 12.67
N THR A 265 18.65 -16.52 13.93
CA THR A 265 18.72 -17.59 14.94
C THR A 265 17.49 -18.50 14.96
N LEU A 266 16.37 -18.05 14.39
CA LEU A 266 15.17 -18.87 14.23
C LEU A 266 15.42 -20.09 13.34
N LYS A 267 14.89 -21.24 13.78
CA LYS A 267 14.94 -22.48 12.99
C LYS A 267 14.12 -22.32 11.71
N PRO A 268 14.46 -23.06 10.62
CA PRO A 268 13.72 -22.99 9.36
C PRO A 268 12.20 -23.13 9.49
N ASP A 269 11.71 -24.01 10.37
CA ASP A 269 10.27 -24.23 10.50
C ASP A 269 9.55 -23.11 11.25
N GLN A 270 10.23 -22.38 12.13
CA GLN A 270 9.68 -21.17 12.79
C GLN A 270 9.56 -19.99 11.82
N ARG A 271 10.22 -20.08 10.66
CA ARG A 271 10.22 -19.06 9.60
C ARG A 271 9.21 -19.35 8.51
N LYS A 272 8.43 -20.43 8.63
CA LYS A 272 7.40 -20.83 7.68
C LYS A 272 6.02 -20.63 8.29
N LEU A 273 5.08 -20.19 7.48
CA LEU A 273 3.68 -20.21 7.85
C LEU A 273 3.12 -21.61 7.55
N ASP A 274 2.42 -22.20 8.52
CA ASP A 274 1.66 -23.42 8.30
C ASP A 274 0.44 -23.09 7.43
N THR A 275 0.43 -23.62 6.21
CA THR A 275 -0.63 -23.39 5.23
C THR A 275 -1.35 -24.68 4.88
N ASP A 276 -2.67 -24.61 4.69
CA ASP A 276 -3.48 -25.75 4.24
C ASP A 276 -3.03 -26.28 2.86
N LYS A 277 -3.31 -27.56 2.59
CA LYS A 277 -3.01 -28.20 1.29
C LYS A 277 -3.62 -27.40 0.13
N GLY A 278 -2.79 -27.03 -0.84
CA GLY A 278 -3.19 -26.29 -2.04
C GLY A 278 -3.08 -24.77 -1.92
N GLN A 279 -2.81 -24.23 -0.72
CA GLN A 279 -2.48 -22.81 -0.58
C GLN A 279 -1.01 -22.53 -0.93
N LYS A 280 -0.73 -21.30 -1.35
CA LYS A 280 0.64 -20.84 -1.62
C LYS A 280 1.44 -20.89 -0.29
N PRO A 281 2.65 -21.49 -0.28
CA PRO A 281 3.48 -21.50 0.92
C PRO A 281 3.98 -20.09 1.24
N TYR A 282 4.35 -19.87 2.51
CA TYR A 282 5.00 -18.63 2.92
C TYR A 282 6.19 -18.92 3.84
N SER A 283 7.28 -18.19 3.63
CA SER A 283 8.43 -18.18 4.53
C SER A 283 9.12 -16.82 4.53
N TYR A 284 9.86 -16.51 5.60
CA TYR A 284 10.67 -15.29 5.67
C TYR A 284 12.15 -15.57 6.00
N TYR A 285 13.06 -14.78 5.44
CA TYR A 285 14.51 -14.95 5.56
C TYR A 285 15.24 -13.63 5.75
N PRO A 286 16.43 -13.64 6.37
CA PRO A 286 17.28 -12.46 6.39
C PRO A 286 17.72 -12.10 4.97
N ALA A 287 17.65 -10.81 4.63
CA ALA A 287 18.19 -10.26 3.40
C ALA A 287 19.62 -9.72 3.63
N ALA A 288 20.42 -9.63 2.57
CA ALA A 288 21.64 -8.83 2.62
C ALA A 288 21.31 -7.34 2.51
N PRO A 289 22.04 -6.43 3.19
CA PRO A 289 21.84 -4.97 3.03
C PRO A 289 21.96 -4.49 1.57
N SER A 290 22.68 -5.22 0.73
CA SER A 290 22.79 -4.95 -0.71
C SER A 290 21.45 -5.02 -1.45
N VAL A 291 20.51 -5.85 -1.01
CA VAL A 291 19.15 -5.93 -1.60
C VAL A 291 18.41 -4.60 -1.39
N LYS A 292 18.41 -4.09 -0.15
CA LYS A 292 17.89 -2.76 0.18
C LYS A 292 18.59 -1.66 -0.62
N ASN A 293 19.92 -1.71 -0.75
CA ASN A 293 20.68 -0.71 -1.49
C ASN A 293 20.34 -0.71 -2.99
N LYS A 294 20.14 -1.88 -3.61
CA LYS A 294 19.67 -2.01 -4.99
C LYS A 294 18.27 -1.38 -5.15
N PHE A 295 17.36 -1.67 -4.22
CA PHE A 295 16.04 -1.06 -4.20
C PHE A 295 16.10 0.47 -4.11
N LEU A 296 16.84 1.03 -3.15
CA LEU A 296 16.96 2.50 -3.02
C LEU A 296 17.61 3.15 -4.24
N LYS A 297 18.61 2.50 -4.87
CA LYS A 297 19.20 2.98 -6.11
C LYS A 297 18.15 3.05 -7.23
N ARG A 298 17.31 2.02 -7.36
CA ARG A 298 16.19 2.00 -8.32
C ARG A 298 15.19 3.11 -8.03
N MET A 299 14.81 3.33 -6.77
CA MET A 299 13.88 4.41 -6.40
C MET A 299 14.41 5.80 -6.75
N ARG A 300 15.71 6.05 -6.57
CA ARG A 300 16.35 7.31 -6.99
C ARG A 300 16.32 7.48 -8.51
N ALA A 301 16.68 6.45 -9.27
CA ALA A 301 16.61 6.48 -10.73
C ALA A 301 15.18 6.75 -11.24
N LEU A 302 14.16 6.16 -10.61
CA LEU A 302 12.75 6.43 -10.93
C LEU A 302 12.36 7.88 -10.69
N LYS A 303 12.79 8.45 -9.57
CA LYS A 303 12.52 9.85 -9.21
C LYS A 303 13.18 10.84 -10.19
N GLU A 304 14.36 10.49 -10.69
CA GLU A 304 15.15 11.29 -11.63
C GLU A 304 14.75 11.05 -13.10
N ASN A 305 13.74 10.19 -13.36
CA ASN A 305 13.31 9.76 -14.68
C ASN A 305 14.43 9.15 -15.54
N GLU A 306 15.41 8.48 -14.91
CA GLU A 306 16.47 7.78 -15.62
C GLU A 306 15.97 6.45 -16.22
N VAL A 307 16.58 6.02 -17.34
CA VAL A 307 16.25 4.73 -17.97
C VAL A 307 16.77 3.59 -17.09
N ILE A 308 15.87 2.75 -16.60
CA ILE A 308 16.20 1.59 -15.77
C ILE A 308 16.29 0.34 -16.65
N ASN A 309 17.50 -0.19 -16.82
CA ASN A 309 17.70 -1.48 -17.48
C ASN A 309 17.53 -2.61 -16.46
N ASP A 310 16.34 -3.22 -16.42
CA ASP A 310 16.04 -4.40 -15.60
C ASP A 310 16.63 -5.70 -16.23
N THR A 311 17.92 -5.72 -16.59
CA THR A 311 18.58 -6.84 -17.29
C THR A 311 19.35 -7.82 -16.41
N GLU A 312 19.18 -7.82 -15.08
CA GLU A 312 19.96 -8.72 -14.19
C GLU A 312 19.22 -9.96 -13.64
N GLU A 313 17.97 -10.23 -14.01
CA GLU A 313 17.25 -11.44 -13.53
C GLU A 313 17.46 -12.71 -14.39
N THR A 314 18.17 -12.66 -15.52
CA THR A 314 18.35 -13.82 -16.43
C THR A 314 19.68 -14.58 -16.29
N ASN A 315 20.61 -14.16 -15.42
CA ASN A 315 21.95 -14.78 -15.37
C ASN A 315 22.10 -15.98 -14.41
N ASP A 316 21.08 -16.33 -13.63
CA ASP A 316 21.12 -17.50 -12.72
C ASP A 316 20.49 -18.77 -13.30
N GLU A 317 19.78 -18.71 -14.43
CA GLU A 317 19.25 -19.91 -15.12
C GLU A 317 20.29 -20.53 -16.08
N ASN A 318 21.20 -19.74 -16.66
CA ASN A 318 22.22 -20.25 -17.60
C ASN A 318 23.47 -20.86 -16.94
N LYS A 319 23.63 -20.80 -15.62
CA LYS A 319 24.77 -21.44 -14.91
C LYS A 319 24.48 -22.86 -14.42
N LYS A 320 23.27 -23.40 -14.63
CA LYS A 320 22.91 -24.77 -14.26
C LYS A 320 22.93 -25.77 -15.42
N GLU A 321 23.13 -25.33 -16.66
CA GLU A 321 23.17 -26.22 -17.84
C GLU A 321 24.57 -26.46 -18.43
N GLU A 322 25.64 -25.80 -17.93
CA GLU A 322 27.03 -26.06 -18.36
C GLU A 322 27.83 -26.94 -17.38
N GLY A 323 27.12 -27.68 -16.52
CA GLY A 323 27.72 -28.55 -15.51
C GLY A 323 27.11 -29.95 -15.48
N GLN A 324 27.02 -30.62 -16.63
CA GLN A 324 26.90 -32.07 -16.76
C GLN A 324 27.79 -32.60 -17.88
#